data_AF-A0A3A8KPW5-F1
#
_entry.id   AF-A0A3A8KPW5-F1
#
_cell.length_a   1.000
_cell.length_b   1.000
_cell.length_c   1.000
_cell.angle_alpha   90.00
_cell.angle_beta   90.00
_cell.angle_gamma   90.00
#
_symmetry.space_group_name_H-M   'P 1'
#
loop_
_entity.id
_entity.type
_entity.pdbx_description
1 polymer ?
#
loop_
_entity_poly.entity_id
_entity_poly.type
_entity_poly.pdbx_seq_one_letter_code
_entity_poly.pdbx_strand_id
1 'polypeptide(L)'
;MSPASTEPRPLLDALRAGTPLPAFPEAAVEQARRLTSDVATATAEAVEALPEPLAGAVLEAAVLAGHAALPEALSASAVKPLAKAAKKALYRLRSRGVALPEAPKPAAAPAPPEALPTLVTLVSSTGQFGLLLTRVVRGGVELLQVIASDEQGVLELTRSEVSRGELRRILKHARENRFGVEVTREEGATLLAEAAALNLRTRTPFPEDLEAALRHHGVQPIT
;
A
#
# COMPACT_ATOMS: atom_id res chain seq x y z
N MET A 1 42.73 37.69 5.82
CA MET A 1 42.27 36.30 5.60
C MET A 1 40.76 36.31 5.75
N SER A 2 40.00 36.18 4.67
CA SER A 2 38.53 36.15 4.74
C SER A 2 38.09 34.85 5.42
N PRO A 3 37.04 34.87 6.27
CA PRO A 3 36.52 33.64 6.85
C PRO A 3 36.11 32.70 5.72
N ALA A 4 36.52 31.43 5.80
CA ALA A 4 36.13 30.41 4.84
C ALA A 4 34.60 30.35 4.82
N SER A 5 33.98 30.59 3.67
CA SER A 5 32.53 30.55 3.53
C SER A 5 32.03 29.15 3.90
N THR A 6 31.05 29.09 4.80
CA THR A 6 30.37 27.86 5.20
C THR A 6 29.19 27.54 4.28
N GLU A 7 28.93 28.39 3.28
CA GLU A 7 27.86 28.18 2.31
C GLU A 7 28.23 27.06 1.33
N PRO A 8 27.29 26.15 0.99
CA PRO A 8 27.57 24.98 0.16
C PRO A 8 28.17 25.28 -1.21
N ARG A 9 27.73 26.37 -1.86
CA ARG A 9 28.13 26.67 -3.24
C ARG A 9 29.55 27.28 -3.33
N PRO A 10 29.88 28.34 -2.60
CA PRO A 10 31.26 28.84 -2.53
C PRO A 10 32.26 27.77 -2.05
N LEU A 11 31.85 26.93 -1.11
CA LEU A 11 32.70 25.84 -0.59
C LEU A 11 32.93 24.75 -1.64
N LEU A 12 31.91 24.38 -2.42
CA LEU A 12 32.06 23.48 -3.57
C LEU A 12 33.03 24.04 -4.61
N ASP A 13 32.91 25.33 -4.94
CA ASP A 13 33.79 25.96 -5.92
C ASP A 13 35.25 25.98 -5.42
N ALA A 14 35.46 26.22 -4.13
CA ALA A 14 36.78 26.14 -3.50
C ALA A 14 37.37 24.71 -3.48
N LEU A 15 36.53 23.69 -3.23
CA LEU A 15 36.95 22.29 -3.29
C LEU A 15 37.40 21.91 -4.70
N ARG A 16 36.65 22.31 -5.74
CA ARG A 16 36.98 22.05 -7.14
C ARG A 16 38.22 22.80 -7.63
N ALA A 17 38.43 24.02 -7.13
CA ALA A 17 39.60 24.82 -7.47
C ALA A 17 40.88 24.37 -6.74
N GLY A 18 40.80 23.43 -5.80
CA GLY A 18 41.95 23.00 -4.99
C GLY A 18 42.39 24.04 -3.96
N THR A 19 41.56 25.05 -3.68
CA THR A 19 41.86 26.12 -2.71
C THR A 19 42.09 25.53 -1.32
N PRO A 20 43.13 25.98 -0.58
CA PRO A 20 43.36 25.53 0.79
C PRO A 20 42.23 25.99 1.72
N LEU A 21 41.72 25.07 2.53
CA LEU A 21 40.61 25.29 3.46
C LEU A 21 41.07 25.00 4.91
N PRO A 22 41.88 25.89 5.53
CA PRO A 22 42.52 25.64 6.83
C PRO A 22 41.53 25.57 8.01
N ALA A 23 40.27 25.93 7.81
CA ALA A 23 39.21 25.84 8.80
C ALA A 23 38.69 24.41 9.02
N PHE A 24 39.12 23.44 8.19
CA PHE A 24 38.69 22.05 8.25
C PHE A 24 39.90 21.11 8.31
N PRO A 25 39.74 19.89 8.86
CA PRO A 25 40.79 18.88 8.82
C PRO A 25 41.20 18.54 7.38
N GLU A 26 42.50 18.47 7.11
CA GLU A 26 43.04 18.21 5.77
C GLU A 26 42.48 16.92 5.16
N ALA A 27 42.42 15.83 5.95
CA ALA A 27 41.83 14.56 5.54
C ALA A 27 40.35 14.68 5.13
N ALA A 28 39.57 15.53 5.80
CA ALA A 28 38.16 15.75 5.46
C ALA A 28 38.02 16.59 4.17
N VAL A 29 38.93 17.55 3.95
CA VAL A 29 38.98 18.34 2.72
C VAL A 29 39.34 17.46 1.52
N GLU A 30 40.35 16.61 1.65
CA GLU A 30 40.73 15.65 0.60
C GLU A 30 39.59 14.68 0.27
N GLN A 31 38.93 14.15 1.29
CA GLN A 31 37.78 13.27 1.12
C GLN A 31 36.62 13.99 0.41
N ALA A 32 36.29 15.22 0.82
CA ALA A 32 35.27 16.02 0.15
C ALA A 32 35.64 16.34 -1.32
N ARG A 33 36.91 16.60 -1.63
CA ARG A 33 37.38 16.78 -3.02
C ARG A 33 37.15 15.53 -3.88
N ARG A 34 37.50 14.35 -3.35
CA ARG A 34 37.26 13.08 -4.04
C ARG A 34 35.76 12.90 -4.32
N LEU A 35 34.91 13.04 -3.30
CA LEU A 35 33.46 12.87 -3.42
C LEU A 35 32.79 13.92 -4.34
N THR A 36 33.31 15.15 -4.40
CA THR A 36 32.78 16.18 -5.31
C THR A 36 33.23 16.02 -6.76
N SER A 37 34.37 15.35 -6.99
CA SER A 37 34.87 15.03 -8.34
C SER A 37 34.11 13.87 -8.98
N ASP A 38 33.69 12.89 -8.18
CA ASP A 38 32.89 11.76 -8.63
C ASP A 38 31.74 11.49 -7.65
N VAL A 39 30.63 12.17 -7.89
CA VAL A 39 29.44 12.08 -7.03
C VAL A 39 28.69 10.77 -7.25
N ALA A 40 28.91 10.07 -8.36
CA ALA A 40 28.23 8.81 -8.66
C ALA A 40 28.73 7.66 -7.80
N THR A 41 29.98 7.72 -7.34
CA THR A 41 30.58 6.70 -6.45
C THR A 41 30.53 7.07 -4.97
N ALA A 42 30.00 8.26 -4.64
CA ALA A 42 29.86 8.72 -3.26
C ALA A 42 28.83 7.89 -2.48
N THR A 43 29.21 7.41 -1.30
CA THR A 43 28.32 6.68 -0.39
C THR A 43 27.78 7.60 0.71
N ALA A 44 26.62 7.26 1.28
CA ALA A 44 26.02 7.99 2.39
C ALA A 44 26.96 8.05 3.61
N GLU A 45 27.57 6.91 3.97
CA GLU A 45 28.52 6.78 5.08
C GLU A 45 29.73 7.72 4.92
N ALA A 46 30.30 7.79 3.71
CA ALA A 46 31.45 8.65 3.44
C ALA A 46 31.11 10.15 3.57
N VAL A 47 29.87 10.54 3.31
CA VAL A 47 29.39 11.93 3.46
C VAL A 47 29.00 12.23 4.91
N GLU A 48 28.45 11.26 5.64
CA GLU A 48 28.13 11.38 7.06
C GLU A 48 29.36 11.58 7.94
N ALA A 49 30.51 11.03 7.54
CA ALA A 49 31.78 11.22 8.23
C ALA A 49 32.39 12.63 8.04
N LEU A 50 31.85 13.45 7.12
CA LEU A 50 32.35 14.79 6.87
C LEU A 50 31.78 15.82 7.86
N PRO A 51 32.53 16.89 8.16
CA PRO A 51 31.97 18.10 8.77
C PRO A 51 30.76 18.61 7.96
N GLU A 52 29.73 19.08 8.66
CA GLU A 52 28.45 19.51 8.06
C GLU A 52 28.60 20.47 6.86
N PRO A 53 29.48 21.50 6.89
CA PRO A 53 29.66 22.38 5.73
C PRO A 53 30.18 21.63 4.49
N LEU A 54 31.14 20.72 4.66
CA LEU A 54 31.71 19.93 3.57
C LEU A 54 30.70 18.92 3.02
N ALA A 55 29.90 18.28 3.89
CA ALA A 55 28.80 17.41 3.47
C ALA A 55 27.77 18.18 2.64
N GLY A 56 27.45 19.43 3.03
CA GLY A 56 26.60 20.33 2.27
C GLY A 56 27.15 20.64 0.87
N ALA A 57 28.46 20.86 0.74
CA ALA A 57 29.10 21.09 -0.56
C ALA A 57 29.05 19.86 -1.47
N VAL A 58 29.17 18.64 -0.91
CA VAL A 58 29.01 17.39 -1.67
C VAL A 58 27.56 17.22 -2.16
N LEU A 59 26.57 17.53 -1.32
CA LEU A 59 25.16 17.54 -1.75
C LEU A 59 24.90 18.58 -2.85
N GLU A 60 25.53 19.76 -2.79
CA GLU A 60 25.44 20.75 -3.87
C GLU A 60 26.05 20.21 -5.18
N ALA A 61 27.17 19.49 -5.11
CA ALA A 61 27.76 18.83 -6.28
C ALA A 61 26.78 17.83 -6.92
N ALA A 62 26.09 17.02 -6.11
CA ALA A 62 25.06 16.09 -6.57
C ALA A 62 23.90 16.78 -7.27
N VAL A 63 23.42 17.89 -6.72
CA VAL A 63 22.33 18.69 -7.30
C VAL A 63 22.71 19.29 -8.65
N LEU A 64 23.98 19.69 -8.83
CA LEU A 64 24.47 20.22 -10.10
C LEU A 64 24.72 19.12 -11.13
N ALA A 65 25.18 17.95 -10.69
CA ALA A 65 25.37 16.78 -11.55
C ALA A 65 24.06 16.08 -11.93
N GLY A 66 22.92 16.50 -11.35
CA GLY A 66 21.63 15.82 -11.55
C GLY A 66 21.57 14.43 -10.91
N HIS A 67 22.44 14.14 -9.95
CA HIS A 67 22.60 12.80 -9.39
C HIS A 67 21.76 12.62 -8.12
N ALA A 68 20.66 11.88 -8.25
CA ALA A 68 19.63 11.75 -7.21
C ALA A 68 19.95 10.73 -6.11
N ALA A 69 20.73 9.70 -6.44
CA ALA A 69 20.96 8.54 -5.56
C ALA A 69 21.60 8.94 -4.22
N LEU A 70 22.55 9.87 -4.23
CA LEU A 70 23.24 10.31 -3.02
C LEU A 70 22.32 11.11 -2.07
N PRO A 71 21.61 12.18 -2.52
CA PRO A 71 20.60 12.85 -1.70
C PRO A 71 19.47 11.92 -1.23
N GLU A 72 19.10 10.90 -2.00
CA GLU A 72 18.10 9.91 -1.60
C GLU A 72 18.57 9.09 -0.40
N ALA A 73 19.75 8.48 -0.51
CA ALA A 73 20.35 7.71 0.58
C ALA A 73 20.53 8.56 1.85
N LEU A 74 21.02 9.79 1.70
CA LEU A 74 21.24 10.71 2.83
C LEU A 74 19.96 11.27 3.45
N SER A 75 18.81 11.21 2.76
CA SER A 75 17.54 11.68 3.31
C SER A 75 17.03 10.83 4.49
N ALA A 76 17.54 9.60 4.62
CA ALA A 76 17.29 8.66 5.71
C ALA A 76 18.42 8.65 6.76
N SER A 77 19.43 9.52 6.64
CA SER A 77 20.55 9.63 7.58
C SER A 77 20.09 9.87 9.02
N ALA A 78 20.81 9.28 9.99
CA ALA A 78 20.62 9.56 11.41
C ALA A 78 21.06 11.00 11.79
N VAL A 79 21.89 11.64 10.96
CA VAL A 79 22.38 13.01 11.17
C VAL A 79 21.30 14.00 10.70
N LYS A 80 20.49 14.50 11.65
CA LYS A 80 19.31 15.36 11.35
C LYS A 80 19.59 16.55 10.41
N PRO A 81 20.66 17.36 10.59
CA PRO A 81 20.95 18.47 9.69
C PRO A 81 21.22 18.00 8.25
N LEU A 82 21.94 16.90 8.09
CA LEU A 82 22.29 16.31 6.80
C LEU A 82 21.06 15.73 6.09
N ALA A 83 20.21 15.00 6.80
CA ALA A 83 18.94 14.50 6.27
C ALA A 83 18.03 15.64 5.77
N LYS A 84 18.00 16.78 6.49
CA LYS A 84 17.25 17.97 6.07
C LYS A 84 17.85 18.62 4.83
N ALA A 85 19.18 18.71 4.73
CA ALA A 85 19.87 19.23 3.55
C ALA A 85 19.63 18.33 2.32
N ALA A 86 19.68 17.01 2.51
CA ALA A 86 19.42 16.02 1.47
C ALA A 86 17.98 16.10 0.92
N LYS A 87 16.97 16.25 1.80
CA LYS A 87 15.58 16.49 1.38
C LYS A 87 15.41 17.77 0.55
N LYS A 88 16.11 18.86 0.92
CA LYS A 88 16.13 20.10 0.13
C LYS A 88 16.80 19.90 -1.23
N ALA A 89 17.89 19.13 -1.29
CA ALA A 89 18.57 18.79 -2.53
C ALA A 89 17.67 17.98 -3.48
N LEU A 90 16.96 16.97 -2.96
CA LEU A 90 15.95 16.21 -3.72
C LEU A 90 14.82 17.09 -4.28
N TYR A 91 14.33 18.04 -3.47
CA TYR A 91 13.33 19.00 -3.93
C TYR A 91 13.85 19.85 -5.11
N ARG A 92 15.09 20.34 -5.02
CA ARG A 92 15.74 21.11 -6.10
C ARG A 92 15.97 20.30 -7.38
N LEU A 93 16.31 19.02 -7.23
CA LEU A 93 16.44 18.09 -8.37
C LEU A 93 15.08 17.88 -9.05
N ARG A 94 14.01 17.65 -8.27
CA ARG A 94 12.64 17.52 -8.78
C ARG A 94 12.18 18.79 -9.52
N SER A 95 12.42 19.97 -8.95
CA SER A 95 12.06 21.24 -9.60
C SER A 95 12.83 21.51 -10.90
N ARG A 96 13.96 20.82 -11.10
CA ARG A 96 14.77 20.87 -12.32
C ARG A 96 14.40 19.80 -13.36
N GLY A 97 13.36 19.00 -13.09
CA GLY A 97 12.91 17.95 -14.00
C GLY A 97 13.78 16.69 -14.00
N VAL A 98 14.67 16.51 -13.01
CA VAL A 98 15.41 15.27 -12.85
C VAL A 98 14.44 14.19 -12.39
N ALA A 99 14.25 13.17 -13.22
CA ALA A 99 13.49 11.99 -12.89
C ALA A 99 14.20 11.25 -11.75
N LEU A 100 13.68 11.42 -10.53
CA LEU A 100 14.10 10.60 -9.40
C LEU A 100 13.59 9.18 -9.69
N PRO A 101 14.44 8.15 -9.67
CA PRO A 101 13.95 6.78 -9.66
C PRO A 101 13.01 6.67 -8.45
N GLU A 102 11.74 6.39 -8.72
CA GLU A 102 10.77 6.20 -7.66
C GLU A 102 11.20 4.93 -6.91
N ALA A 103 11.68 5.09 -5.67
CA ALA A 103 12.05 3.95 -4.85
C ALA A 103 10.88 2.95 -4.86
N PRO A 104 11.12 1.66 -5.13
CA PRO A 104 10.08 0.66 -4.99
C PRO A 104 9.60 0.72 -3.54
N LYS A 105 8.39 1.27 -3.37
CA LYS A 105 7.74 1.37 -2.08
C LYS A 105 7.73 -0.05 -1.50
N PRO A 106 8.23 -0.28 -0.28
CA PRO A 106 8.15 -1.61 0.34
C PRO A 106 6.71 -2.07 0.22
N ALA A 107 6.49 -3.23 -0.39
CA ALA A 107 5.16 -3.81 -0.48
C ALA A 107 4.61 -3.84 0.95
N ALA A 108 3.54 -3.08 1.20
CA ALA A 108 2.87 -3.12 2.47
C ALA A 108 2.53 -4.58 2.75
N ALA A 109 2.89 -5.08 3.95
CA ALA A 109 2.45 -6.38 4.40
C ALA A 109 0.93 -6.50 4.11
N PRO A 110 0.45 -7.63 3.56
CA PRO A 110 -0.96 -7.75 3.21
C PRO A 110 -1.78 -7.42 4.44
N ALA A 111 -2.59 -6.36 4.34
CA ALA A 111 -3.55 -6.06 5.37
C ALA A 111 -4.37 -7.33 5.64
N PRO A 112 -4.70 -7.65 6.90
CA PRO A 112 -5.61 -8.76 7.17
C PRO A 112 -6.84 -8.58 6.28
N PRO A 113 -7.31 -9.66 5.62
CA PRO A 113 -8.40 -9.56 4.66
C PRO A 113 -9.56 -8.80 5.32
N GLU A 114 -9.98 -7.70 4.70
CA GLU A 114 -11.10 -6.89 5.16
C GLU A 114 -12.29 -7.84 5.32
N ALA A 115 -12.68 -8.13 6.56
CA ALA A 115 -13.80 -9.01 6.85
C ALA A 115 -15.07 -8.26 6.45
N LEU A 116 -15.56 -8.53 5.24
CA LEU A 116 -16.82 -8.00 4.80
C LEU A 116 -17.95 -8.78 5.51
N PRO A 117 -18.96 -8.07 6.04
CA PRO A 117 -20.05 -8.71 6.76
C PRO A 117 -20.89 -9.56 5.80
N THR A 118 -21.38 -10.67 6.35
CA THR A 118 -22.32 -11.59 5.72
C THR A 118 -23.63 -11.49 6.49
N LEU A 119 -24.77 -11.62 5.82
CA LEU A 119 -26.07 -11.45 6.47
C LEU A 119 -27.00 -12.60 6.15
N VAL A 120 -27.73 -13.07 7.16
CA VAL A 120 -28.77 -14.10 7.02
C VAL A 120 -30.08 -13.48 7.46
N THR A 121 -31.13 -13.62 6.65
CA THR A 121 -32.46 -13.14 7.02
C THR A 121 -33.11 -14.06 8.02
N LEU A 122 -34.20 -13.60 8.64
CA LEU A 122 -35.09 -14.49 9.38
C LEU A 122 -35.66 -15.56 8.44
N VAL A 123 -35.89 -16.77 8.98
CA VAL A 123 -36.54 -17.87 8.27
C VAL A 123 -38.04 -17.58 8.20
N SER A 124 -38.63 -17.70 7.02
CA SER A 124 -40.06 -17.55 6.79
C SER A 124 -40.85 -18.73 7.37
N SER A 125 -42.18 -18.60 7.41
CA SER A 125 -43.06 -19.71 7.81
C SER A 125 -43.02 -20.92 6.87
N THR A 126 -42.45 -20.76 5.67
CA THR A 126 -42.28 -21.81 4.65
C THR A 126 -40.85 -22.34 4.61
N GLY A 127 -40.05 -22.08 5.65
CA GLY A 127 -38.68 -22.58 5.73
C GLY A 127 -37.68 -21.88 4.81
N GLN A 128 -38.07 -20.74 4.20
CA GLN A 128 -37.19 -20.00 3.30
C GLN A 128 -36.39 -18.94 4.06
N PHE A 129 -35.14 -18.74 3.66
CA PHE A 129 -34.29 -17.68 4.19
C PHE A 129 -33.44 -17.07 3.08
N GLY A 130 -33.09 -15.80 3.28
CA GLY A 130 -32.16 -15.05 2.46
C GLY A 130 -30.75 -15.11 3.04
N LEU A 131 -29.75 -15.19 2.18
CA LEU A 131 -28.34 -15.15 2.53
C LEU A 131 -27.61 -14.16 1.62
N LEU A 132 -26.91 -13.21 2.23
CA LEU A 132 -26.07 -12.21 1.56
C LEU A 132 -24.61 -12.52 1.86
N LEU A 133 -23.89 -13.07 0.89
CA LEU A 133 -22.43 -13.24 0.98
C LEU A 133 -21.71 -12.12 0.23
N THR A 134 -20.58 -11.71 0.78
CA THR A 134 -19.77 -10.63 0.19
C THR A 134 -18.33 -11.08 -0.04
N ARG A 135 -17.74 -10.57 -1.11
CA ARG A 135 -16.34 -10.82 -1.47
C ARG A 135 -15.72 -9.55 -2.06
N VAL A 136 -14.50 -9.20 -1.62
CA VAL A 136 -13.75 -8.10 -2.23
C VAL A 136 -13.33 -8.49 -3.64
N VAL A 137 -13.64 -7.64 -4.62
CA VAL A 137 -13.21 -7.76 -6.01
C VAL A 137 -12.48 -6.49 -6.47
N ARG A 138 -11.82 -6.53 -7.63
CA ARG A 138 -11.05 -5.37 -8.13
C ARG A 138 -11.99 -4.20 -8.40
N GLY A 139 -11.94 -3.18 -7.55
CA GLY A 139 -12.72 -1.94 -7.71
C GLY A 139 -14.06 -1.91 -6.96
N GLY A 140 -14.43 -2.98 -6.25
CA GLY A 140 -15.74 -3.05 -5.58
C GLY A 140 -15.91 -4.25 -4.65
N VAL A 141 -17.17 -4.61 -4.44
CA VAL A 141 -17.57 -5.79 -3.67
C VAL A 141 -18.54 -6.61 -4.51
N GLU A 142 -18.25 -7.89 -4.71
CA GLU A 142 -19.23 -8.86 -5.20
C GLU A 142 -20.21 -9.16 -4.07
N LEU A 143 -21.51 -8.96 -4.34
CA LEU A 143 -22.62 -9.29 -3.47
C LEU A 143 -23.38 -10.45 -4.08
N LEU A 144 -23.41 -11.57 -3.36
CA LEU A 144 -24.22 -12.73 -3.70
C LEU A 144 -25.47 -12.72 -2.84
N GLN A 145 -26.63 -12.65 -3.46
CA GLN A 145 -27.93 -12.76 -2.81
C GLN A 145 -28.49 -14.13 -3.12
N VAL A 146 -28.85 -14.86 -2.08
CA VAL A 146 -29.34 -16.24 -2.16
C VAL A 146 -30.68 -16.32 -1.47
N ILE A 147 -31.64 -17.00 -2.09
CA ILE A 147 -32.86 -17.47 -1.44
C ILE A 147 -32.74 -18.98 -1.34
N ALA A 148 -32.78 -19.51 -0.13
CA ALA A 148 -32.70 -20.93 0.16
C ALA A 148 -33.92 -21.40 0.94
N SER A 149 -34.23 -22.69 0.82
CA SER A 149 -35.24 -23.43 1.56
C SER A 149 -34.56 -24.55 2.34
N ASP A 150 -35.00 -24.75 3.58
CA ASP A 150 -34.63 -25.88 4.44
C ASP A 150 -35.12 -27.25 3.92
N GLU A 151 -36.06 -27.28 2.98
CA GLU A 151 -36.56 -28.50 2.32
C GLU A 151 -35.97 -28.72 0.93
N GLN A 152 -35.69 -27.67 0.16
CA GLN A 152 -35.34 -27.78 -1.26
C GLN A 152 -33.90 -27.36 -1.60
N GLY A 153 -33.22 -26.65 -0.71
CA GLY A 153 -31.89 -26.07 -0.94
C GLY A 153 -31.98 -24.65 -1.53
N VAL A 154 -30.95 -24.25 -2.27
CA VAL A 154 -30.91 -22.98 -2.99
C VAL A 154 -31.99 -22.96 -4.07
N LEU A 155 -32.87 -21.96 -3.99
CA LEU A 155 -33.97 -21.72 -4.93
C LEU A 155 -33.61 -20.67 -5.98
N GLU A 156 -33.06 -19.55 -5.50
CA GLU A 156 -32.70 -18.41 -6.34
C GLU A 156 -31.37 -17.83 -5.91
N LEU A 157 -30.65 -17.26 -6.89
CA LEU A 157 -29.38 -16.62 -6.67
C LEU A 157 -29.23 -15.42 -7.62
N THR A 158 -28.70 -14.32 -7.10
CA THR A 158 -28.34 -13.15 -7.87
C THR A 158 -26.95 -12.68 -7.46
N ARG A 159 -26.10 -12.45 -8.44
CA ARG A 159 -24.75 -11.90 -8.24
C ARG A 159 -24.67 -10.49 -8.81
N SER A 160 -24.17 -9.55 -8.02
CA SER A 160 -23.93 -8.18 -8.46
C SER A 160 -22.61 -7.63 -7.94
N GLU A 161 -22.04 -6.66 -8.64
CA GLU A 161 -20.92 -5.87 -8.14
C GLU A 161 -21.45 -4.54 -7.61
N VAL A 162 -21.18 -4.24 -6.35
CA VAL A 162 -21.64 -3.03 -5.66
C VAL A 162 -20.47 -2.25 -5.10
N SER A 163 -20.67 -0.96 -4.88
CA SER A 163 -19.69 -0.15 -4.16
C SER A 163 -19.69 -0.50 -2.66
N ARG A 164 -18.58 -0.26 -1.96
CA ARG A 164 -18.53 -0.38 -0.49
C ARG A 164 -19.59 0.50 0.20
N GLY A 165 -19.88 1.68 -0.37
CA GLY A 165 -20.88 2.59 0.18
C GLY A 165 -22.30 2.04 0.06
N GLU A 166 -22.59 1.37 -1.04
CA GLU A 166 -23.87 0.68 -1.27
C GLU A 166 -24.05 -0.52 -0.35
N LEU A 167 -23.02 -1.36 -0.20
CA LEU A 167 -23.05 -2.47 0.77
C LEU A 167 -23.38 -1.97 2.19
N ARG A 168 -22.73 -0.88 2.64
CA ARG A 168 -23.02 -0.28 3.95
C ARG A 168 -24.47 0.18 4.08
N ARG A 169 -25.09 0.69 3.00
CA ARG A 169 -26.50 1.08 3.01
C ARG A 169 -27.42 -0.13 3.14
N ILE A 170 -27.13 -1.21 2.41
CA ILE A 170 -27.89 -2.47 2.47
C ILE A 170 -27.88 -3.01 3.90
N LEU A 171 -26.69 -3.12 4.52
CA LEU A 171 -26.54 -3.65 5.87
C LEU A 171 -27.19 -2.74 6.93
N LYS A 172 -27.02 -1.42 6.78
CA LYS A 172 -27.70 -0.45 7.64
C LYS A 172 -29.21 -0.63 7.57
N HIS A 173 -29.76 -0.77 6.37
CA HIS A 173 -31.19 -0.99 6.15
C HIS A 173 -31.66 -2.32 6.77
N ALA A 174 -30.87 -3.39 6.63
CA ALA A 174 -31.15 -4.68 7.26
C ALA A 174 -31.22 -4.62 8.79
N ARG A 175 -30.25 -3.92 9.38
CA ARG A 175 -30.18 -3.72 10.83
C ARG A 175 -31.33 -2.86 11.36
N GLU A 176 -31.64 -1.75 10.68
CA GLU A 176 -32.70 -0.83 11.10
C GLU A 176 -34.09 -1.48 11.01
N ASN A 177 -34.33 -2.30 9.99
CA ASN A 177 -35.62 -2.96 9.77
C ASN A 177 -35.71 -4.37 10.38
N ARG A 178 -34.64 -4.84 11.05
CA ARG A 178 -34.58 -6.13 11.75
C ARG A 178 -34.96 -7.33 10.86
N PHE A 179 -34.64 -7.28 9.56
CA PHE A 179 -34.93 -8.40 8.64
C PHE A 179 -33.78 -9.40 8.50
N GLY A 180 -32.64 -9.18 9.15
CA GLY A 180 -31.56 -10.15 9.19
C GLY A 180 -30.52 -9.88 10.26
N VAL A 181 -29.64 -10.86 10.45
CA VAL A 181 -28.58 -10.88 11.44
C VAL A 181 -27.25 -10.99 10.70
N GLU A 182 -26.27 -10.20 11.13
CA GLU A 182 -24.90 -10.33 10.64
C GLU A 182 -24.28 -11.62 11.18
N VAL A 183 -23.71 -12.41 10.29
CA VAL A 183 -22.98 -13.64 10.59
C VAL A 183 -21.56 -13.51 10.05
N THR A 184 -20.67 -14.37 10.54
CA THR A 184 -19.33 -14.47 9.98
C THR A 184 -19.38 -14.99 8.54
N ARG A 185 -18.33 -14.69 7.76
CA ARG A 185 -18.18 -15.23 6.40
C ARG A 185 -18.17 -16.76 6.39
N GLU A 186 -17.56 -17.37 7.42
CA GLU A 186 -17.49 -18.82 7.57
C GLU A 186 -18.87 -19.42 7.81
N GLU A 187 -19.67 -18.84 8.72
CA GLU A 187 -21.04 -19.29 8.97
C GLU A 187 -21.93 -19.18 7.72
N GLY A 188 -21.88 -18.05 7.00
CA GLY A 188 -22.65 -17.93 5.77
C GLY A 188 -22.18 -18.88 4.65
N ALA A 189 -20.87 -19.15 4.57
CA ALA A 189 -20.33 -20.15 3.66
C ALA A 189 -20.83 -21.55 3.99
N THR A 190 -20.90 -21.91 5.28
CA THR A 190 -21.49 -23.17 5.76
C THR A 190 -22.96 -23.27 5.39
N LEU A 191 -23.75 -22.22 5.61
CA LEU A 191 -25.17 -22.20 5.23
C LEU A 191 -25.38 -22.39 3.72
N LEU A 192 -24.54 -21.77 2.89
CA LEU A 192 -24.57 -21.98 1.44
C LEU A 192 -24.21 -23.42 1.07
N ALA A 193 -23.22 -24.02 1.76
CA ALA A 193 -22.81 -25.40 1.55
C ALA A 193 -23.93 -26.39 1.90
N GLU A 194 -24.61 -26.18 3.02
CA GLU A 194 -25.75 -26.98 3.47
C GLU A 194 -26.92 -26.88 2.49
N ALA A 195 -27.25 -25.67 2.04
CA ALA A 195 -28.30 -25.45 1.06
C ALA A 195 -27.97 -26.14 -0.29
N ALA A 196 -26.73 -26.00 -0.79
CA ALA A 196 -26.31 -26.66 -2.02
C ALA A 196 -26.28 -28.20 -1.90
N ALA A 197 -25.92 -28.74 -0.73
CA ALA A 197 -26.00 -30.18 -0.46
C ALA A 197 -27.45 -30.68 -0.46
N LEU A 198 -28.36 -29.86 0.07
CA LEU A 198 -29.78 -30.17 0.06
C LEU A 198 -30.33 -30.25 -1.37
N ASN A 199 -29.97 -29.34 -2.28
CA ASN A 199 -30.32 -29.46 -3.70
C ASN A 199 -29.90 -30.81 -4.29
N LEU A 200 -28.67 -31.27 -3.99
CA LEU A 200 -28.17 -32.56 -4.48
C LEU A 200 -28.97 -33.74 -3.92
N ARG A 201 -29.28 -33.71 -2.62
CA ARG A 201 -30.04 -34.76 -1.94
C ARG A 201 -31.49 -34.87 -2.43
N THR A 202 -32.14 -33.73 -2.67
CA THR A 202 -33.55 -33.66 -3.09
C THR A 202 -33.71 -33.66 -4.60
N ARG A 203 -32.61 -33.59 -5.35
CA ARG A 203 -32.56 -33.43 -6.81
C ARG A 203 -33.25 -32.16 -7.28
N THR A 204 -33.34 -31.13 -6.43
CA THR A 204 -33.68 -29.78 -6.87
C THR A 204 -32.56 -29.27 -7.78
N PRO A 205 -32.86 -28.83 -9.00
CA PRO A 205 -31.83 -28.33 -9.91
C PRO A 205 -31.11 -27.13 -9.30
N PHE A 206 -29.82 -27.00 -9.57
CA PHE A 206 -29.09 -25.80 -9.18
C PHE A 206 -29.61 -24.62 -10.00
N PRO A 207 -29.90 -23.46 -9.36
CA PRO A 207 -30.16 -22.25 -10.11
C PRO A 207 -28.92 -21.83 -10.90
N GLU A 208 -29.15 -20.99 -11.90
CA GLU A 208 -28.08 -20.41 -12.72
C GLU A 208 -27.02 -19.77 -11.82
N ASP A 209 -25.75 -19.86 -12.23
CA ASP A 209 -24.58 -19.34 -11.52
C ASP A 209 -24.25 -19.94 -10.13
N LEU A 210 -25.06 -20.84 -9.56
CA LEU A 210 -24.76 -21.42 -8.23
C LEU A 210 -23.41 -22.14 -8.19
N GLU A 211 -23.09 -22.93 -9.21
CA GLU A 211 -21.81 -23.66 -9.25
C GLU A 211 -20.60 -22.70 -9.32
N ALA A 212 -20.73 -21.61 -10.09
CA ALA A 212 -19.71 -20.57 -10.15
C ALA A 212 -19.58 -19.82 -8.81
N ALA A 213 -20.71 -19.55 -8.15
CA ALA A 213 -20.75 -18.90 -6.84
C ALA A 213 -20.09 -19.77 -5.76
N LEU A 214 -20.38 -21.07 -5.71
CA LEU A 214 -19.70 -22.01 -4.80
C LEU A 214 -18.18 -21.96 -4.99
N ARG A 215 -17.70 -22.00 -6.24
CA ARG A 215 -16.28 -21.85 -6.57
C ARG A 215 -15.70 -20.50 -6.14
N HIS A 216 -16.43 -19.39 -6.36
CA HIS A 216 -15.99 -18.05 -5.98
C HIS A 216 -15.86 -17.84 -4.48
N HIS A 217 -16.75 -18.46 -3.71
CA HIS A 217 -16.75 -18.36 -2.26
C HIS A 217 -15.86 -19.42 -1.59
N GLY A 218 -15.33 -20.38 -2.36
CA GLY A 218 -14.49 -21.47 -1.86
C GLY A 218 -15.30 -22.51 -1.09
N VAL A 219 -16.57 -22.69 -1.46
CA VAL A 219 -17.55 -23.52 -0.76
C VAL A 219 -17.75 -24.82 -1.54
N GLN A 220 -17.80 -25.93 -0.82
CA GLN A 220 -18.18 -27.25 -1.35
C GLN A 220 -19.46 -27.70 -0.64
N PRO A 221 -20.42 -28.34 -1.34
CA PRO A 221 -21.58 -28.93 -0.67
C PRO A 221 -21.15 -29.91 0.43
N ILE A 222 -21.75 -29.79 1.62
CA ILE A 222 -21.47 -30.71 2.73
C ILE A 222 -22.13 -32.05 2.44
N THR A 223 -21.33 -33.11 2.30
CA THR A 223 -21.79 -34.49 2.08
C THR A 223 -22.53 -35.07 3.27
#